data_AF-A0A832ALS7-F1
#
_entry.id   AF-A0A832ALS7-F1
#
_cell.length_a   1.000
_cell.length_b   1.000
_cell.length_c   1.000
_cell.angle_alpha   90.00
_cell.angle_beta   90.00
_cell.angle_gamma   90.00
#
_symmetry.space_group_name_H-M   'P 1'
#
loop_
_entity.id
_entity.type
_entity.pdbx_description
1 polymer ?
#
loop_
_entity_poly.entity_id
_entity_poly.type
_entity_poly.pdbx_seq_one_letter_code
_entity_poly.pdbx_strand_id
1 'polypeptide(L)'
;LKSPGYTIAIIDYLNLKFPGVQWHLILGADNITQFDRWHKPEELVKRVKIVVGNRPGYDDQFAASPWAKYFDRFPMPQVEISSTMIRQMVNDKRSIQYLVPEEVRRLVLSRGLYQ
;
A
#
# COMPACT_ATOMS: atom_id res chain seq x y z
N LEU A 1 4.68 -5.35 18.86
CA LEU A 1 5.07 -6.10 17.64
C LEU A 1 6.55 -5.85 17.41
N LYS A 2 7.36 -6.89 17.14
CA LYS A 2 8.80 -6.72 16.85
C LYS A 2 8.98 -6.23 15.40
N SER A 3 10.00 -5.41 15.17
CA SER A 3 10.38 -4.91 13.85
C SER A 3 11.39 -5.87 13.17
N PRO A 4 11.33 -6.08 11.85
CA PRO A 4 10.30 -5.59 10.93
C PRO A 4 8.95 -6.27 11.15
N GLY A 5 7.87 -5.50 11.10
CA GLY A 5 6.51 -6.00 11.28
C GLY A 5 5.99 -6.67 10.00
N TYR A 6 5.77 -7.99 10.04
CA TYR A 6 5.10 -8.70 8.94
C TYR A 6 3.59 -8.44 8.98
N THR A 7 2.97 -8.23 7.82
CA THR A 7 1.53 -7.95 7.70
C THR A 7 0.69 -9.02 8.41
N ILE A 8 1.01 -10.30 8.25
CA ILE A 8 0.31 -11.40 8.94
C ILE A 8 0.37 -11.26 10.46
N ALA A 9 1.49 -10.85 11.04
CA ALA A 9 1.62 -10.65 12.48
C ALA A 9 0.80 -9.44 12.97
N ILE A 10 0.63 -8.41 12.13
CA ILE A 10 -0.27 -7.29 12.41
C ILE A 10 -1.72 -7.76 12.39
N ILE A 11 -2.12 -8.54 11.39
CA ILE A 11 -3.48 -9.11 11.29
C ILE A 11 -3.78 -10.01 12.49
N ASP A 12 -2.86 -10.89 12.89
CA ASP A 12 -3.02 -11.74 14.07
C ASP A 12 -3.22 -10.91 15.35
N TYR A 13 -2.43 -9.85 15.51
CA TYR A 13 -2.58 -8.92 16.63
C TYR A 13 -3.92 -8.18 16.61
N LEU A 14 -4.37 -7.72 15.44
CA LEU A 14 -5.65 -7.03 15.30
C LEU A 14 -6.84 -7.96 15.59
N ASN A 15 -6.79 -9.20 15.10
CA ASN A 15 -7.83 -10.21 15.36
C ASN A 15 -7.91 -10.59 16.84
N LEU A 16 -6.75 -10.69 17.53
CA LEU A 16 -6.71 -10.94 18.96
C LEU A 16 -7.27 -9.76 19.77
N LYS A 17 -6.91 -8.54 19.39
CA LYS A 17 -7.27 -7.32 20.12
C LYS A 17 -8.73 -6.91 19.90
N PHE A 18 -9.27 -7.18 18.72
CA PHE A 18 -10.61 -6.76 18.31
C PHE A 18 -11.39 -7.97 17.77
N PRO A 19 -11.80 -8.91 18.65
CA PRO A 19 -12.53 -10.09 18.24
C PRO A 19 -13.87 -9.71 17.58
N GLY A 20 -14.22 -10.40 16.50
CA GLY A 20 -15.46 -10.16 15.74
C GLY A 20 -15.39 -9.05 14.69
N VAL A 21 -14.29 -8.28 14.62
CA VAL A 21 -14.08 -7.30 13.56
C VAL A 21 -13.62 -7.97 12.27
N GLN A 22 -14.22 -7.60 11.14
CA GLN A 22 -13.78 -8.04 9.82
C GLN A 22 -12.81 -7.02 9.20
N TRP A 23 -11.55 -7.40 9.10
CA TRP A 23 -10.51 -6.56 8.53
C TRP A 23 -10.41 -6.72 7.01
N HIS A 24 -10.19 -5.60 6.33
CA HIS A 24 -9.90 -5.54 4.91
C HIS A 24 -8.51 -4.90 4.72
N LEU A 25 -7.62 -5.60 4.04
CA LEU A 25 -6.30 -5.09 3.67
C LEU A 25 -6.37 -4.48 2.28
N ILE A 26 -6.14 -3.17 2.18
CA ILE A 26 -6.15 -2.44 0.92
C ILE A 26 -4.74 -2.42 0.34
N LEU A 27 -4.60 -2.85 -0.92
CA LEU A 27 -3.33 -2.85 -1.66
C LEU A 27 -3.47 -2.10 -3.00
N GLY A 28 -2.35 -1.59 -3.51
CA GLY A 28 -2.25 -1.17 -4.90
C GLY A 28 -2.00 -2.37 -5.81
N ALA A 29 -2.45 -2.30 -7.07
CA ALA A 29 -2.27 -3.38 -8.04
C ALA A 29 -0.78 -3.72 -8.31
N ASP A 30 0.13 -2.79 -8.04
CA ASP A 30 1.58 -3.00 -8.12
C ASP A 30 2.13 -4.00 -7.10
N ASN A 31 1.42 -4.26 -6.00
CA ASN A 31 1.84 -5.23 -4.99
C ASN A 31 1.58 -6.68 -5.40
N ILE A 32 0.70 -6.92 -6.38
CA ILE A 32 0.25 -8.27 -6.74
C ILE A 32 1.36 -9.10 -7.36
N THR A 33 2.20 -8.47 -8.18
CA THR A 33 3.32 -9.14 -8.88
C THR A 33 4.42 -9.62 -7.94
N GLN A 34 4.39 -9.18 -6.68
CA GLN A 34 5.37 -9.51 -5.65
C GLN A 34 4.73 -10.16 -4.42
N PHE A 35 3.45 -10.50 -4.47
CA PHE A 35 2.71 -11.00 -3.30
C PHE A 35 3.23 -12.37 -2.84
N ASP A 36 3.75 -13.19 -3.75
CA ASP A 36 4.46 -14.44 -3.47
C ASP A 36 5.67 -14.27 -2.53
N ARG A 37 6.30 -13.08 -2.54
CA ARG A 37 7.45 -12.74 -1.70
C ARG A 37 7.07 -12.29 -0.30
N TRP A 38 5.78 -12.10 -0.02
CA TRP A 38 5.32 -11.68 1.31
C TRP A 38 5.54 -12.80 2.32
N HIS A 39 5.68 -12.45 3.60
CA HIS A 39 5.86 -13.45 4.64
C HIS A 39 4.55 -14.22 4.88
N LYS A 40 4.56 -15.52 4.57
CA LYS A 40 3.40 -16.44 4.69
C LYS A 40 2.17 -15.97 3.89
N PRO A 41 2.27 -15.84 2.56
CA PRO A 41 1.21 -15.25 1.74
C PRO A 41 -0.06 -16.13 1.72
N GLU A 42 0.12 -17.45 1.69
CA GLU A 42 -0.97 -18.44 1.75
C GLU A 42 -1.78 -18.36 3.05
N GLU A 43 -1.12 -18.06 4.17
CA GLU A 43 -1.79 -17.87 5.44
C GLU A 43 -2.45 -16.51 5.54
N LEU A 44 -1.83 -15.48 4.94
CA LEU A 44 -2.37 -14.13 4.94
C LEU A 44 -3.72 -14.08 4.22
N VAL A 45 -3.84 -14.68 3.03
CA VAL A 45 -5.11 -14.69 2.26
C VAL A 45 -6.24 -15.45 2.95
N LYS A 46 -5.93 -16.34 3.91
CA LYS A 46 -6.94 -17.03 4.73
C LYS A 46 -7.42 -16.21 5.92
N ARG A 47 -6.64 -15.21 6.36
CA ARG A 47 -6.85 -14.48 7.63
C ARG A 47 -7.43 -13.08 7.44
N VAL A 48 -7.28 -12.50 6.26
CA VAL A 48 -7.78 -11.16 5.96
C VAL A 48 -8.31 -11.11 4.53
N LYS A 49 -9.41 -10.37 4.35
CA LYS A 49 -9.91 -10.06 3.02
C LYS A 49 -9.01 -9.01 2.38
N ILE A 50 -8.50 -9.28 1.19
CA ILE A 50 -7.61 -8.37 0.48
C ILE A 50 -8.38 -7.70 -0.66
N VAL A 51 -8.29 -6.38 -0.73
CA VAL A 51 -8.96 -5.56 -1.74
C VAL A 51 -7.91 -4.73 -2.46
N VAL A 52 -7.91 -4.78 -3.78
CA VAL A 52 -6.89 -4.15 -4.62
C VAL A 52 -7.51 -3.02 -5.43
N GLY A 53 -6.91 -1.84 -5.32
CA GLY A 53 -7.29 -0.69 -6.12
C GLY A 53 -6.80 -0.85 -7.56
N ASN A 54 -7.70 -0.65 -8.53
CA ASN A 54 -7.36 -0.72 -9.94
C ASN A 54 -6.28 0.31 -10.32
N ARG A 55 -5.24 -0.14 -11.02
CA ARG A 55 -4.21 0.75 -11.57
C ARG A 55 -4.00 0.45 -13.04
N PRO A 56 -4.22 1.42 -13.93
CA PRO A 56 -4.02 1.23 -15.36
C PRO A 56 -2.57 0.84 -15.67
N GLY A 57 -2.41 -0.12 -16.58
CA GLY A 57 -1.13 -0.78 -16.86
C GLY A 57 -0.81 -1.98 -15.95
N TYR A 58 -1.68 -2.32 -14.98
CA TYR A 58 -1.52 -3.49 -14.10
C TYR A 58 -2.61 -4.56 -14.28
N ASP A 59 -3.53 -4.38 -15.24
CA ASP A 59 -4.67 -5.29 -15.44
C ASP A 59 -4.24 -6.70 -15.88
N ASP A 60 -3.32 -6.78 -16.85
CA ASP A 60 -2.83 -8.07 -17.35
C ASP A 60 -2.02 -8.80 -16.27
N GLN A 61 -1.23 -8.07 -15.49
CA GLN A 61 -0.45 -8.63 -14.38
C GLN A 61 -1.36 -9.09 -13.24
N PHE A 62 -2.47 -8.39 -12.99
CA PHE A 62 -3.50 -8.86 -12.07
C PHE A 62 -4.07 -10.18 -12.59
N ALA A 63 -4.55 -10.21 -13.83
CA ALA A 63 -5.21 -11.38 -14.42
C ALA A 63 -4.29 -12.60 -14.49
N ALA A 64 -3.00 -12.40 -14.76
CA ALA A 64 -1.99 -13.46 -14.82
C ALA A 64 -1.54 -13.96 -13.43
N SER A 65 -1.86 -13.26 -12.34
CA SER A 65 -1.40 -13.64 -11.00
C SER A 65 -2.16 -14.85 -10.46
N PRO A 66 -1.47 -15.89 -9.92
CA PRO A 66 -2.13 -17.00 -9.25
C PRO A 66 -2.90 -16.56 -7.98
N TRP A 67 -2.59 -15.37 -7.47
CA TRP A 67 -3.21 -14.79 -6.28
C TRP A 67 -4.50 -14.01 -6.58
N ALA A 68 -4.76 -13.68 -7.85
CA ALA A 68 -5.90 -12.86 -8.28
C ALA A 68 -7.24 -13.34 -7.71
N LYS A 69 -7.44 -14.67 -7.65
CA LYS A 69 -8.64 -15.31 -7.12
C LYS A 69 -8.92 -15.06 -5.62
N TYR A 70 -7.92 -14.60 -4.87
CA TYR A 70 -8.06 -14.28 -3.44
C TYR A 70 -8.33 -12.79 -3.19
N PHE A 71 -8.31 -11.96 -4.24
CA PHE A 71 -8.35 -10.51 -4.12
C PHE A 71 -9.61 -9.94 -4.78
N ASP A 72 -10.32 -9.10 -4.05
CA ASP A 72 -11.38 -8.28 -4.63
C ASP A 72 -10.76 -7.05 -5.31
N ARG A 73 -11.41 -6.55 -6.37
CA ARG A 73 -10.99 -5.33 -7.06
C ARG A 73 -11.97 -4.20 -6.77
N PHE A 74 -11.45 -2.98 -6.65
CA PHE A 74 -12.27 -1.77 -6.58
C PHE A 74 -11.75 -0.67 -7.52
N PRO A 75 -12.63 0.17 -8.08
CA PRO A 75 -12.21 1.29 -8.92
C PRO A 75 -11.44 2.30 -8.07
N MET A 76 -10.24 2.66 -8.52
CA MET A 76 -9.42 3.69 -7.91
C MET A 76 -9.10 4.75 -8.96
N PRO A 77 -9.23 6.05 -8.64
CA PRO A 77 -8.83 7.12 -9.55
C PRO A 77 -7.36 6.97 -9.95
N GLN A 78 -7.05 7.23 -11.22
CA GLN A 78 -5.66 7.36 -11.63
C GLN A 78 -5.04 8.58 -10.94
N VAL A 79 -4.01 8.34 -10.13
CA VAL A 79 -3.20 9.38 -9.52
C VAL A 79 -1.77 9.15 -9.93
N GLU A 80 -1.24 10.01 -10.79
CA GLU A 80 0.15 9.95 -11.26
C GLU A 80 1.12 10.60 -10.25
N ILE A 81 1.00 10.22 -8.98
CA ILE A 81 1.85 10.72 -7.89
C ILE A 81 2.52 9.52 -7.21
N SER A 82 3.82 9.63 -6.97
CA SER A 82 4.57 8.64 -6.19
C SER A 82 5.47 9.31 -5.16
N SER A 83 5.76 8.61 -4.06
CA SER A 83 6.67 9.12 -3.05
C SER A 83 8.09 9.31 -3.60
N THR A 84 8.53 8.50 -4.56
CA THR A 84 9.83 8.68 -5.24
C THR A 84 9.86 10.00 -6.00
N MET A 85 8.82 10.30 -6.77
CA MET A 85 8.68 11.59 -7.47
C MET A 85 8.69 12.76 -6.49
N ILE A 86 7.90 12.69 -5.40
CA ILE A 86 7.82 13.75 -4.39
C ILE A 86 9.19 14.00 -3.75
N ARG A 87 9.92 12.95 -3.33
CA ARG A 87 11.24 13.10 -2.72
C ARG A 87 12.24 13.72 -3.70
N GLN A 88 12.23 13.29 -4.96
CA GLN A 88 13.09 13.88 -5.99
C GLN A 88 12.76 15.37 -6.21
N MET A 89 11.47 15.73 -6.28
CA MET A 89 11.06 17.13 -6.42
C MET A 89 11.56 18.00 -5.26
N VAL A 90 11.48 17.50 -4.02
CA VAL A 90 11.99 18.23 -2.85
C VAL A 90 13.51 18.40 -2.93
N ASN A 91 14.25 17.34 -3.25
CA ASN A 91 15.70 17.37 -3.45
C ASN A 91 16.10 18.37 -4.55
N ASP A 92 15.32 18.45 -5.62
CA ASP A 92 15.52 19.37 -6.74
C ASP A 92 14.99 20.80 -6.45
N LYS A 93 14.59 21.09 -5.20
CA LYS A 93 14.02 22.38 -4.75
C LYS A 93 12.76 22.80 -5.52
N ARG A 94 11.99 21.84 -6.02
CA ARG A 94 10.70 22.05 -6.71
C ARG A 94 9.54 21.99 -5.71
N SER A 95 8.48 22.76 -6.00
CA SER A 95 7.27 22.77 -5.16
C SER A 95 6.51 21.44 -5.25
N ILE A 96 6.10 20.90 -4.10
CA ILE A 96 5.18 19.75 -3.98
C ILE A 96 3.77 20.18 -3.55
N GLN A 97 3.43 21.47 -3.69
CA GLN A 97 2.10 21.99 -3.39
C GLN A 97 1.04 21.24 -4.21
N TYR A 98 -0.10 20.93 -3.58
CA TYR A 98 -1.21 20.14 -4.13
C TYR A 98 -0.92 18.65 -4.42
N LEU A 99 0.35 18.20 -4.33
CA LEU A 99 0.70 16.78 -4.50
C LEU A 99 0.62 15.99 -3.19
N VAL A 100 0.64 16.69 -2.06
CA VAL A 100 0.48 16.14 -0.72
C VAL A 100 -0.45 17.05 0.09
N PRO A 101 -1.08 16.55 1.18
CA PRO A 101 -1.79 17.41 2.11
C PRO A 101 -0.90 18.55 2.60
N GLU A 102 -1.47 19.75 2.73
CA GLU A 102 -0.71 20.95 3.05
C GLU A 102 0.06 20.85 4.38
N GLU A 103 -0.49 20.15 5.36
CA GLU A 103 0.19 19.84 6.62
C GLU A 103 1.46 18.99 6.42
N VAL A 104 1.41 18.01 5.53
CA VAL A 104 2.57 17.17 5.17
C VAL A 104 3.62 18.01 4.45
N ARG A 105 3.22 18.91 3.54
CA ARG A 105 4.16 19.83 2.87
C ARG A 105 4.89 20.71 3.88
N ARG A 106 4.17 21.32 4.83
CA ARG A 106 4.78 22.14 5.89
C ARG A 106 5.75 21.33 6.74
N LEU A 107 5.40 20.09 7.06
CA LEU A 107 6.27 19.18 7.81
C LEU A 107 7.57 18.89 7.06
N VAL A 108 7.49 18.55 5.76
CA VAL A 108 8.64 18.26 4.91
C VAL A 108 9.61 19.46 4.86
N LEU A 109 9.07 20.67 4.66
CA LEU A 109 9.88 21.89 4.55
C LEU A 109 10.50 22.30 5.90
N SER A 110 9.70 22.31 6.97
CA SER A 110 10.17 22.74 8.30
C SER A 110 11.22 21.83 8.90
N ARG A 111 11.20 20.54 8.55
CA ARG A 111 12.17 19.54 9.03
C ARG A 111 13.30 19.23 8.04
N GLY A 112 13.33 19.88 6.88
CA GLY A 112 14.34 19.62 5.85
C GLY A 112 14.36 18.18 5.36
N LEU A 113 13.20 17.50 5.30
CA LEU A 113 13.14 16.11 4.87
C LEU A 113 13.39 15.99 3.37
N TYR A 114 14.16 14.97 2.95
CA TYR A 114 14.41 14.65 1.55
C TYR A 114 15.17 15.74 0.76
N GLN A 115 15.93 16.57 1.47
CA GLN A 115 16.89 17.53 0.92
C GLN A 115 18.29 16.92 0.85
#